data_AF-A0A3S2BUN8-F1
#
_entry.id   AF-A0A3S2BUN8-F1
#
_cell.length_a   1.000
_cell.length_b   1.000
_cell.length_c   1.000
_cell.angle_alpha   90.00
_cell.angle_beta   90.00
_cell.angle_gamma   90.00
#
_symmetry.space_group_name_H-M   'P 1'
#
loop_
_entity.id
_entity.type
_entity.pdbx_description
1 polymer ?
#
loop_
_entity_poly.entity_id
_entity_poly.type
_entity_poly.pdbx_seq_one_letter_code
_entity_poly.pdbx_strand_id
1 'polypeptide(L)'
;MEGAAQEPGLVRDNEPYPDIPFIGRWHYSRAEMIADGIVHAVGIVLAISAGSALLALAAFRVGPGEYIAAAFYVVSLLTVLSVSMTYNLWPVSSPAKWVLRRFDHAAIYLLIAATYTPFLAQLEGSPLARWM
;
A
#
# COMPACT_ATOMS: atom_id res chain seq x y z
N MET A 1 70.99 -4.78 10.72
CA MET A 1 69.67 -5.08 11.29
C MET A 1 68.99 -3.76 11.55
N GLU A 2 68.02 -3.40 10.73
CA GLU A 2 66.82 -2.62 11.09
C GLU A 2 66.06 -2.42 9.77
N GLY A 3 65.19 -3.38 9.49
CA GLY A 3 64.22 -3.25 8.42
C GLY A 3 63.28 -2.13 8.78
N ALA A 4 63.28 -1.07 7.98
CA ALA A 4 62.20 -0.10 7.97
C ALA A 4 60.95 -0.84 7.45
N ALA A 5 60.18 -1.42 8.37
CA ALA A 5 58.82 -1.82 8.10
C ALA A 5 58.04 -0.53 7.83
N GLN A 6 57.84 -0.24 6.55
CA GLN A 6 56.87 0.72 6.07
C GLN A 6 55.51 0.25 6.61
N GLU A 7 55.00 0.94 7.63
CA GLU A 7 53.63 0.78 8.12
C GLU A 7 52.67 0.81 6.90
N PRO A 8 51.86 -0.23 6.68
CA PRO A 8 50.89 -0.22 5.58
C PRO A 8 49.94 0.94 5.81
N GLY A 9 49.93 1.87 4.86
CA GLY A 9 49.21 3.13 4.95
C GLY A 9 47.79 2.91 5.45
N LEU A 10 47.46 3.58 6.56
CA LEU A 10 46.11 3.94 6.93
C LEU A 10 45.40 4.40 5.66
N VAL A 11 44.47 3.57 5.17
CA VAL A 11 43.50 3.96 4.16
C VAL A 11 42.89 5.25 4.69
N ARG A 12 43.21 6.36 4.03
CA ARG A 12 42.62 7.66 4.34
C ARG A 12 41.12 7.47 4.15
N ASP A 13 40.38 7.52 5.23
CA ASP A 13 38.92 7.44 5.34
C ASP A 13 38.20 8.65 4.72
N ASN A 14 38.84 9.28 3.73
CA ASN A 14 38.40 10.49 3.04
C ASN A 14 37.81 10.18 1.66
N GLU A 15 37.74 8.90 1.27
CA GLU A 15 36.92 8.49 0.14
C GLU A 15 35.45 8.75 0.52
N PRO A 16 34.71 9.60 -0.21
CA PRO A 16 33.27 9.70 -0.02
C PRO A 16 32.71 8.30 -0.11
N TYR A 17 32.06 7.84 0.96
CA TYR A 17 31.34 6.58 0.90
C TYR A 17 30.50 6.62 -0.38
N PRO A 18 30.67 5.66 -1.31
CA PRO A 18 30.00 5.74 -2.60
C PRO A 18 28.52 5.98 -2.33
N ASP A 19 27.91 6.92 -3.05
CA ASP A 19 26.46 7.10 -3.05
C ASP A 19 25.85 5.84 -3.66
N ILE A 20 25.82 4.75 -2.89
CA ILE A 20 25.14 3.52 -3.25
C ILE A 20 23.66 3.85 -3.18
N PRO A 21 22.96 3.91 -4.33
CA PRO A 21 21.64 4.52 -4.41
C PRO A 21 20.53 3.76 -3.64
N PHE A 22 20.87 2.65 -2.99
CA PHE A 22 19.91 1.72 -2.39
C PHE A 22 20.09 1.44 -0.88
N ILE A 23 21.05 2.06 -0.18
CA ILE A 23 21.09 1.96 1.29
C ILE A 23 20.23 3.06 1.92
N GLY A 24 18.95 2.72 2.10
CA GLY A 24 18.07 3.18 3.19
C GLY A 24 18.12 4.65 3.61
N ARG A 25 17.75 5.59 2.73
CA ARG A 25 17.33 6.92 3.18
C ARG A 25 15.93 6.81 3.80
N TRP A 26 15.83 6.44 5.07
CA TRP A 26 14.61 6.63 5.87
C TRP A 26 14.35 8.11 6.22
N HIS A 27 14.88 9.02 5.39
CA HIS A 27 14.70 10.46 5.47
C HIS A 27 13.77 10.87 4.33
N TYR A 28 12.48 10.67 4.57
CA TYR A 28 11.43 11.19 3.69
C TYR A 28 11.51 12.70 3.66
N SER A 29 11.57 13.27 2.45
CA SER A 29 11.51 14.71 2.31
C SER A 29 10.10 15.21 2.67
N ARG A 30 9.98 16.46 3.14
CA ARG A 30 8.64 17.03 3.40
C ARG A 30 7.76 17.02 2.14
N ALA A 31 8.37 17.22 0.98
CA ALA A 31 7.68 17.19 -0.30
C ALA A 31 7.11 15.80 -0.62
N GLU A 32 7.88 14.73 -0.36
CA GLU A 32 7.46 13.34 -0.55
C GLU A 32 6.29 12.98 0.36
N MET A 33 6.37 13.31 1.66
CA MET A 33 5.25 13.07 2.58
C MET A 33 3.98 13.83 2.18
N ILE A 34 4.12 15.07 1.69
CA ILE A 34 2.98 15.86 1.21
C ILE A 34 2.38 15.24 -0.06
N ALA A 35 3.22 14.83 -1.00
CA ALA A 35 2.77 14.18 -2.24
C ALA A 35 2.01 12.89 -1.93
N ASP A 36 2.55 12.02 -1.08
CA ASP A 36 1.88 10.81 -0.63
C ASP A 36 0.54 11.12 0.04
N GLY A 37 0.51 12.09 0.95
CA GLY A 37 -0.72 12.53 1.59
C GLY A 37 -1.78 13.00 0.61
N ILE A 38 -1.40 13.78 -0.41
CA ILE A 38 -2.31 14.28 -1.45
C ILE A 38 -2.87 13.12 -2.29
N VAL A 39 -2.01 12.21 -2.76
CA VAL A 39 -2.43 11.07 -3.59
C VAL A 39 -3.47 10.22 -2.86
N HIS A 40 -3.22 9.91 -1.58
CA HIS A 40 -4.16 9.14 -0.79
C HIS A 40 -5.45 9.92 -0.49
N ALA A 41 -5.36 11.21 -0.14
CA ALA A 41 -6.55 12.02 0.13
C ALA A 41 -7.46 12.13 -1.09
N VAL A 42 -6.88 12.40 -2.27
CA VAL A 42 -7.62 12.40 -3.54
C VAL A 42 -8.21 11.02 -3.82
N GLY A 43 -7.42 9.96 -3.63
CA GLY A 43 -7.88 8.57 -3.77
C GLY A 43 -9.09 8.26 -2.87
N ILE A 44 -9.08 8.68 -1.60
CA ILE A 44 -10.18 8.47 -0.66
C ILE A 44 -11.43 9.22 -1.10
N VAL A 45 -11.30 10.49 -1.48
CA VAL A 45 -12.44 11.30 -1.96
C VAL A 45 -13.07 10.67 -3.21
N LEU A 46 -12.24 10.22 -4.15
CA LEU A 46 -12.71 9.52 -5.35
C LEU A 46 -13.34 8.17 -5.00
N ALA A 47 -12.74 7.39 -4.10
CA ALA A 47 -13.27 6.10 -3.67
C ALA A 47 -14.62 6.23 -2.96
N ILE A 48 -14.81 7.27 -2.13
CA ILE A 48 -16.12 7.58 -1.54
C ILE A 48 -17.10 7.97 -2.63
N SER A 49 -16.75 8.94 -3.48
CA SER A 49 -17.68 9.47 -4.49
C SER A 49 -18.10 8.41 -5.52
N ALA A 50 -17.12 7.74 -6.14
CA ALA A 50 -17.35 6.71 -7.14
C ALA A 50 -17.89 5.42 -6.51
N GLY A 51 -17.42 5.04 -5.31
CA GLY A 51 -17.93 3.88 -4.58
C GLY A 51 -19.39 4.06 -4.16
N SER A 52 -19.77 5.23 -3.66
CA SER A 52 -21.17 5.54 -3.37
C SER A 52 -22.04 5.52 -4.63
N ALA A 53 -21.56 6.09 -5.75
CA ALA A 53 -22.28 6.02 -7.03
C ALA A 53 -22.44 4.58 -7.53
N LEU A 54 -21.38 3.77 -7.43
CA LEU A 54 -21.40 2.34 -7.78
C LEU A 54 -22.43 1.58 -6.94
N LEU A 55 -22.44 1.78 -5.62
CA LEU A 55 -23.38 1.11 -4.71
C LEU A 55 -24.82 1.56 -4.94
N ALA A 56 -25.05 2.87 -5.15
CA ALA A 56 -26.38 3.38 -5.49
C ALA A 56 -26.89 2.75 -6.79
N LEU A 57 -26.03 2.58 -7.79
CA LEU A 57 -26.39 1.94 -9.05
C LEU A 57 -26.65 0.43 -8.89
N ALA A 58 -25.79 -0.26 -8.14
CA ALA A 58 -25.87 -1.69 -7.88
C ALA A 58 -27.18 -2.03 -7.15
N ALA A 59 -27.60 -1.20 -6.19
CA ALA A 59 -28.82 -1.41 -5.41
C ALA A 59 -30.09 -1.61 -6.26
N PHE A 60 -30.11 -1.09 -7.50
CA PHE A 60 -31.25 -1.22 -8.41
C PHE A 60 -31.01 -2.17 -9.59
N ARG A 61 -29.81 -2.73 -9.75
CA ARG A 61 -29.41 -3.45 -10.97
C ARG A 61 -28.92 -4.87 -10.76
N VAL A 62 -28.50 -5.22 -9.55
CA VAL A 62 -27.87 -6.52 -9.26
C VAL A 62 -28.54 -7.22 -8.09
N GLY A 63 -28.29 -8.52 -7.95
CA GLY A 63 -28.79 -9.32 -6.84
C GLY A 63 -28.06 -9.00 -5.52
N PRO A 64 -28.57 -9.52 -4.38
CA PRO A 64 -27.97 -9.28 -3.06
C PRO A 64 -26.51 -9.72 -2.96
N GLY A 65 -26.13 -10.85 -3.57
CA GLY A 65 -24.74 -11.35 -3.55
C GLY A 65 -23.76 -10.42 -4.26
N GLU A 66 -24.11 -9.98 -5.47
CA GLU A 66 -23.33 -9.04 -6.27
C GLU A 66 -23.23 -7.67 -5.58
N TYR A 67 -24.31 -7.21 -4.95
CA TYR A 67 -24.31 -5.97 -4.16
C TYR A 67 -23.36 -6.05 -2.96
N ILE A 68 -23.43 -7.14 -2.18
CA ILE A 68 -22.53 -7.37 -1.04
C ILE A 68 -21.07 -7.44 -1.52
N ALA A 69 -20.80 -8.10 -2.64
CA ALA A 69 -19.48 -8.16 -3.24
C ALA A 69 -18.96 -6.77 -3.66
N ALA A 70 -19.82 -5.94 -4.27
CA ALA A 70 -19.48 -4.56 -4.61
C ALA A 70 -19.23 -3.70 -3.36
N ALA A 71 -20.01 -3.88 -2.29
CA ALA A 71 -19.79 -3.19 -1.02
C ALA A 71 -18.47 -3.60 -0.37
N PHE A 72 -18.15 -4.91 -0.40
CA PHE A 72 -16.87 -5.42 0.08
C PHE A 72 -15.68 -4.83 -0.67
N TYR A 73 -15.79 -4.67 -2.00
CA TYR A 73 -14.79 -3.96 -2.80
C TYR A 73 -14.60 -2.50 -2.35
N VAL A 74 -15.68 -1.72 -2.23
CA VAL A 74 -15.60 -0.30 -1.85
C VAL A 74 -14.99 -0.13 -0.44
N VAL A 75 -15.42 -0.93 0.53
CA VAL A 75 -14.89 -0.89 1.91
C VAL A 75 -13.41 -1.26 1.93
N SER A 76 -13.01 -2.29 1.17
CA SER A 76 -11.61 -2.71 1.09
C SER A 76 -10.73 -1.63 0.47
N LEU A 77 -11.19 -1.00 -0.63
CA LEU A 77 -10.49 0.11 -1.27
C LEU A 77 -10.26 1.28 -0.31
N LEU A 78 -11.30 1.69 0.43
CA LEU A 78 -11.19 2.75 1.44
C LEU A 78 -10.23 2.36 2.57
N THR A 79 -10.26 1.10 2.99
CA THR A 79 -9.37 0.57 4.03
C THR A 79 -7.91 0.67 3.60
N VAL A 80 -7.56 0.22 2.39
CA VAL A 80 -6.18 0.31 1.88
C VAL A 80 -5.70 1.75 1.81
N LEU A 81 -6.50 2.63 1.20
CA LEU A 81 -6.11 4.03 1.05
C LEU A 81 -5.90 4.72 2.42
N SER A 82 -6.77 4.43 3.39
CA SER A 82 -6.69 5.02 4.73
C SER A 82 -5.52 4.48 5.55
N VAL A 83 -5.32 3.16 5.53
CA VAL A 83 -4.21 2.51 6.24
C VAL A 83 -2.87 2.95 5.65
N SER A 84 -2.76 3.01 4.32
CA SER A 84 -1.53 3.40 3.64
C SER A 84 -1.19 4.87 3.86
N MET A 85 -2.20 5.76 3.79
CA MET A 85 -2.02 7.17 4.17
C MET A 85 -1.51 7.31 5.61
N THR A 86 -2.15 6.59 6.53
CA THR A 86 -1.78 6.64 7.96
C THR A 86 -0.36 6.15 8.16
N TYR A 87 0.03 5.03 7.53
CA TYR A 87 1.39 4.48 7.62
C TYR A 87 2.47 5.43 7.07
N ASN A 88 2.24 6.00 5.88
CA ASN A 88 3.20 6.88 5.21
C ASN A 88 3.40 8.18 5.98
N LEU A 89 2.33 8.78 6.49
CA LEU A 89 2.39 10.02 7.27
C LEU A 89 2.85 9.82 8.72
N TRP A 90 2.88 8.57 9.22
CA TRP A 90 3.25 8.32 10.62
C TRP A 90 4.74 8.55 10.90
N PRO A 91 5.12 9.16 12.04
CA PRO A 91 6.52 9.37 12.39
C PRO A 91 7.33 8.06 12.46
N VAL A 92 8.53 8.06 11.87
CA VAL A 92 9.44 6.90 11.85
C VAL A 92 9.91 6.50 13.25
N SER A 93 10.00 7.47 14.18
CA SER A 93 10.39 7.25 15.57
C SER A 93 9.33 6.53 16.41
N SER A 94 8.10 6.37 15.92
CA SER A 94 7.00 5.80 16.69
C SER A 94 6.92 4.28 16.53
N PRO A 95 6.80 3.49 17.62
CA PRO A 95 6.62 2.04 17.54
C PRO A 95 5.34 1.64 16.79
N ALA A 96 4.31 2.51 16.77
CA ALA A 96 3.08 2.27 16.02
C ALA A 96 3.32 2.15 14.50
N LYS A 97 4.39 2.73 13.94
CA LYS A 97 4.71 2.60 12.51
C LYS A 97 4.93 1.14 12.11
N TRP A 98 5.48 0.31 12.99
CA TRP A 98 5.67 -1.12 12.72
C TRP A 98 4.36 -1.90 12.64
N VAL A 99 3.37 -1.52 13.47
CA VAL A 99 2.03 -2.11 13.45
C VAL A 99 1.30 -1.64 12.19
N LEU A 100 1.33 -0.34 11.89
CA LEU A 100 0.75 0.23 10.68
C LEU A 100 1.34 -0.40 9.41
N ARG A 101 2.64 -0.71 9.39
CA ARG A 101 3.26 -1.41 8.25
C ARG A 101 2.68 -2.79 8.00
N ARG A 102 2.35 -3.53 9.08
CA ARG A 102 1.69 -4.84 8.95
C ARG A 102 0.28 -4.70 8.42
N PHE A 103 -0.46 -3.70 8.91
CA PHE A 103 -1.78 -3.39 8.37
C PHE A 103 -1.73 -2.98 6.91
N ASP A 104 -0.77 -2.15 6.51
CA ASP A 104 -0.59 -1.72 5.12
C ASP A 104 -0.30 -2.91 4.18
N HIS A 105 0.58 -3.83 4.62
CA HIS A 105 0.82 -5.09 3.90
C HIS A 105 -0.42 -5.99 3.86
N ALA A 106 -1.18 -6.11 4.96
CA ALA A 106 -2.40 -6.91 4.97
C ALA A 106 -3.49 -6.27 4.08
N ALA A 107 -3.57 -4.96 4.07
CA ALA A 107 -4.59 -4.20 3.36
C ALA A 107 -4.46 -4.39 1.84
N ILE A 108 -3.25 -4.41 1.28
CA ILE A 108 -3.10 -4.69 -0.15
C ILE A 108 -3.58 -6.11 -0.52
N TYR A 109 -3.32 -7.12 0.32
CA TYR A 109 -3.87 -8.47 0.10
C TYR A 109 -5.40 -8.49 0.21
N LEU A 110 -5.98 -7.74 1.15
CA LEU A 110 -7.42 -7.57 1.26
C LEU A 110 -8.01 -6.96 -0.01
N LEU A 111 -7.42 -5.89 -0.55
CA LEU A 111 -7.90 -5.27 -1.79
C LEU A 111 -7.76 -6.18 -3.01
N ILE A 112 -6.66 -6.93 -3.12
CA ILE A 112 -6.50 -7.93 -4.16
C ILE A 112 -7.68 -8.91 -4.10
N ALA A 113 -7.95 -9.52 -2.94
CA ALA A 113 -9.09 -10.43 -2.79
C ALA A 113 -10.43 -9.75 -3.15
N ALA A 114 -10.64 -8.53 -2.66
CA ALA A 114 -11.86 -7.77 -2.88
C ALA A 114 -12.07 -7.37 -4.36
N THR A 115 -11.00 -7.20 -5.15
CA THR A 115 -11.12 -6.92 -6.60
C THR A 115 -11.64 -8.13 -7.38
N TYR A 116 -11.44 -9.36 -6.89
CA TYR A 116 -11.97 -10.57 -7.53
C TYR A 116 -13.40 -10.91 -7.08
N THR A 117 -13.82 -10.50 -5.88
CA THR A 117 -15.12 -10.90 -5.30
C THR A 117 -16.34 -10.59 -6.19
N PRO A 118 -16.50 -9.39 -6.80
CA PRO A 118 -17.65 -9.09 -7.65
C PRO A 118 -17.71 -9.94 -8.92
N PHE A 119 -16.56 -10.37 -9.44
CA PHE A 119 -16.50 -11.26 -10.61
C PHE A 119 -16.93 -12.68 -10.24
N LEU A 120 -16.52 -13.16 -9.07
CA LEU A 120 -16.92 -14.48 -8.58
C LEU A 120 -18.40 -14.52 -8.21
N ALA A 121 -18.95 -13.45 -7.61
CA ALA A 121 -20.37 -13.36 -7.28
C ALA A 121 -21.29 -13.47 -8.50
N GLN A 122 -20.85 -13.01 -9.68
CA GLN A 122 -21.58 -13.18 -10.94
C GLN A 122 -21.59 -14.64 -11.44
N LEU A 123 -20.65 -15.48 -10.99
CA LEU A 123 -20.56 -16.87 -11.42
C LEU A 123 -21.56 -17.79 -10.71
N GLU A 124 -22.03 -17.43 -9.51
CA GLU A 124 -22.93 -18.28 -8.69
C GLU A 124 -24.28 -18.60 -9.36
N GLY A 125 -24.65 -17.94 -10.45
CA GLY A 125 -25.81 -18.26 -11.29
C GLY A 125 -25.48 -18.81 -12.68
N SER A 126 -24.21 -18.97 -13.02
CA SER A 126 -23.77 -19.34 -14.38
C SER A 126 -23.80 -20.86 -14.60
N PRO A 127 -24.05 -21.33 -15.84
CA PRO A 127 -23.92 -22.75 -16.18
C PRO A 127 -22.55 -23.34 -15.83
N LEU A 128 -21.49 -22.52 -15.81
CA LEU A 128 -20.12 -22.92 -15.46
C LEU A 128 -19.96 -23.29 -14.00
N ALA A 129 -20.68 -22.64 -13.08
CA ALA A 129 -20.67 -23.00 -11.66
C ALA A 129 -21.25 -24.40 -11.38
N ARG A 130 -22.02 -24.98 -12.30
CA ARG A 130 -22.51 -26.36 -12.18
C ARG A 130 -21.47 -27.43 -12.54
N TRP A 131 -20.36 -27.03 -13.17
CA TRP A 131 -19.29 -27.92 -13.62
C TRP A 131 -18.01 -27.82 -12.78
N MET A 132 -17.99 -26.92 -11.79
CA MET A 132 -16.95 -26.77 -10.78
C MET A 132 -17.44 -27.40 -9.47
#